data_AF-A0A8S3D6M9-F1
#
_entry.id   AF-A0A8S3D6M9-F1
#
_cell.length_a   1.000
_cell.length_b   1.000
_cell.length_c   1.000
_cell.angle_alpha   90.00
_cell.angle_beta   90.00
_cell.angle_gamma   90.00
#
_symmetry.space_group_name_H-M   'P 1'
#
loop_
_entity.id
_entity.type
_entity.pdbx_description
1 polymer ?
#
loop_
_entity_poly.entity_id
_entity_poly.type
_entity_poly.pdbx_seq_one_letter_code
_entity_poly.pdbx_strand_id
1 'polypeptide(L)'
;TTSSLIQKTIENFVDRRIANTFGPSFGRKMTIFIDDINMPTINSWGDQEANEILRQLVEQKGFYSLTKPGDFLNIIDLQFL
;
A
#
# COMPACT_ATOMS: atom_id res chain seq x y z
N THR A 1 -10.19 5.11 8.59
CA THR A 1 -9.36 4.49 7.53
C THR A 1 -8.61 3.32 8.12
N THR A 2 -8.78 2.10 7.59
CA THR A 2 -8.10 0.90 8.11
C THR A 2 -6.94 0.49 7.19
N SER A 3 -5.96 -0.21 7.74
CA SER A 3 -4.87 -0.84 7.00
C SER A 3 -5.39 -1.75 5.87
N SER A 4 -6.40 -2.58 6.18
CA SER A 4 -7.04 -3.47 5.21
C SER A 4 -7.71 -2.74 4.04
N LEU A 5 -8.28 -1.55 4.28
CA LEU A 5 -8.90 -0.75 3.23
C LEU A 5 -7.84 -0.21 2.26
N ILE A 6 -6.73 0.32 2.80
CA ILE A 6 -5.63 0.86 2.00
C ILE A 6 -5.02 -0.24 1.11
N GLN A 7 -4.71 -1.41 1.69
CA GLN A 7 -4.16 -2.54 0.94
C GLN A 7 -5.09 -2.95 -0.21
N LYS A 8 -6.38 -3.20 0.09
CA LYS A 8 -7.35 -3.61 -0.93
C LYS A 8 -7.52 -2.56 -2.03
N THR A 9 -7.54 -1.28 -1.68
CA THR A 9 -7.64 -0.20 -2.66
C THR A 9 -6.47 -0.27 -3.63
N ILE A 10 -5.23 -0.40 -3.15
CA ILE A 10 -4.06 -0.49 -4.03
C ILE A 10 -4.09 -1.76 -4.88
N GLU A 11 -4.36 -2.91 -4.26
CA GLU A 11 -4.43 -4.21 -4.94
C GLU A 11 -5.46 -4.24 -6.07
N ASN A 12 -6.58 -3.52 -5.94
CA ASN A 12 -7.62 -3.44 -6.97
C ASN A 12 -7.18 -2.68 -8.23
N PHE A 13 -6.13 -1.86 -8.17
CA PHE A 13 -5.65 -1.06 -9.30
C PHE A 13 -4.33 -1.56 -9.89
N VAL A 14 -3.76 -2.64 -9.34
CA VAL A 14 -2.50 -3.21 -9.81
C VAL A 14 -2.69 -4.64 -10.32
N ASP A 15 -2.02 -4.95 -11.42
CA ASP A 15 -1.97 -6.27 -12.00
C ASP A 15 -0.69 -6.99 -11.56
N ARG A 16 -0.78 -8.31 -11.38
CA ARG A 16 0.40 -9.14 -11.12
C ARG A 16 1.31 -9.14 -12.34
N ARG A 17 2.61 -8.91 -12.12
CA ARG A 17 3.67 -9.00 -13.13
C ARG A 17 4.36 -10.36 -13.06
N ILE A 18 5.32 -10.48 -12.16
CA ILE A 18 6.15 -11.68 -11.97
C ILE A 18 6.33 -11.93 -10.48
N ALA A 19 6.21 -13.19 -10.05
CA ALA A 19 6.30 -13.58 -8.65
C ALA A 19 5.42 -12.69 -7.73
N ASN A 20 6.00 -12.00 -6.76
CA ASN A 20 5.31 -11.08 -5.85
C ASN A 20 5.41 -9.60 -6.30
N THR A 21 5.65 -9.36 -7.59
CA THR A 21 5.71 -8.00 -8.16
C THR A 21 4.39 -7.66 -8.82
N PHE A 22 3.87 -6.48 -8.48
CA PHE A 22 2.62 -5.92 -8.97
C PHE A 22 2.86 -4.51 -9.46
N GLY A 23 2.04 -4.06 -10.41
CA GLY A 23 2.07 -2.68 -10.87
C GLY A 23 0.84 -2.35 -11.69
N PRO A 24 0.60 -1.07 -12.00
CA PRO A 24 -0.47 -0.66 -12.90
C PRO A 24 -0.35 -1.36 -14.27
N SER A 25 -1.38 -1.28 -15.11
CA SER A 25 -1.35 -1.91 -16.44
C SER A 25 -0.09 -1.55 -17.25
N PHE A 26 0.36 -2.46 -18.12
CA PHE A 26 1.67 -2.35 -18.80
C PHE A 26 1.88 -0.99 -19.47
N GLY A 27 3.04 -0.38 -19.21
CA GLY A 27 3.42 0.93 -19.76
C GLY A 27 2.76 2.15 -19.08
N ARG A 28 1.99 1.95 -18.01
CA ARG A 28 1.38 3.05 -17.24
C ARG A 28 2.09 3.27 -15.90
N LYS A 29 1.92 4.45 -15.33
CA LYS A 29 2.28 4.78 -13.94
C LYS A 29 1.01 5.08 -13.15
N MET A 30 1.04 4.77 -11.86
CA MET A 30 -0.05 5.07 -10.93
C MET A 30 0.39 6.18 -10.00
N THR A 31 -0.46 7.20 -9.84
CA THR A 31 -0.27 8.24 -8.82
C THR A 31 -1.20 7.97 -7.65
N ILE A 32 -0.64 7.91 -6.44
CA ILE A 32 -1.37 7.79 -5.18
C ILE A 32 -1.38 9.17 -4.55
N PHE A 33 -2.58 9.72 -4.35
CA PHE A 33 -2.79 11.00 -3.67
C PHE A 33 -3.32 10.76 -2.26
N ILE A 34 -2.74 11.43 -1.27
CA ILE A 34 -3.14 11.32 0.13
C ILE A 34 -3.68 12.69 0.58
N ASP A 35 -5.01 12.78 0.73
CA ASP A 35 -5.69 14.04 1.10
C ASP A 35 -5.47 14.41 2.57
N ASP A 36 -5.60 13.44 3.49
CA ASP A 36 -5.36 13.64 4.92
C ASP A 36 -4.70 12.39 5.55
N ILE A 37 -3.46 12.56 6.01
CA ILE A 37 -2.67 11.50 6.66
C ILE A 37 -3.03 11.31 8.14
N ASN A 38 -3.67 12.30 8.76
CA ASN A 38 -3.99 12.30 10.19
C ASN A 38 -5.37 11.68 10.51
N MET A 39 -6.20 11.45 9.49
CA MET A 39 -7.54 10.88 9.62
C MET A 39 -7.63 9.48 10.29
N PRO A 40 -6.65 8.55 10.13
CA PRO A 40 -6.75 7.23 10.76
C PRO A 40 -6.82 7.28 12.29
N THR A 41 -7.65 6.41 12.87
CA THR A 41 -7.81 6.29 14.32
C THR A 41 -6.54 5.78 15.00
N ILE A 42 -6.19 6.41 16.11
CA ILE A 42 -5.06 6.03 16.96
C ILE A 42 -5.52 4.93 17.92
N ASN A 43 -4.72 3.86 18.06
CA ASN A 43 -5.00 2.77 19.00
C ASN A 43 -4.57 3.13 20.44
N SER A 44 -4.79 2.23 21.41
CA SER A 44 -4.44 2.47 22.82
C SER A 44 -2.94 2.65 23.10
N TRP A 45 -2.08 2.25 22.16
CA TRP A 45 -0.63 2.39 22.26
C TRP A 45 -0.10 3.68 21.59
N GLY A 46 -0.98 4.46 20.95
CA GLY A 46 -0.60 5.69 20.28
C GLY A 46 -0.27 5.52 18.79
N ASP A 47 -0.49 4.33 18.22
CA ASP A 47 -0.12 4.04 16.84
C ASP A 47 -1.29 4.21 15.86
N GLN A 48 -0.96 4.56 14.62
CA GLN A 48 -1.88 4.55 13.49
C GLN A 48 -1.50 3.41 12.53
N GLU A 49 -2.05 2.22 12.76
CA GLU A 49 -1.73 1.01 11.97
C GLU A 49 -1.92 1.19 10.46
N ALA A 50 -2.88 2.03 10.05
CA ALA A 50 -3.12 2.33 8.64
C ALA A 50 -1.93 3.05 7.98
N ASN A 51 -1.24 3.92 8.73
CA ASN A 51 -0.11 4.70 8.22
C ASN A 51 1.14 3.84 8.04
N GLU A 52 1.26 2.71 8.74
CA GLU A 52 2.39 1.80 8.53
C GLU A 52 2.38 1.15 7.15
N ILE A 53 1.21 0.85 6.59
CA ILE A 53 1.12 0.34 5.20
C ILE A 53 1.55 1.40 4.20
N LEU A 54 1.13 2.65 4.40
CA LEU A 54 1.54 3.77 3.55
C LEU A 54 3.06 3.99 3.64
N ARG A 55 3.63 3.93 4.85
CA ARG A 55 5.07 4.04 5.05
C ARG A 55 5.84 2.93 4.33
N GLN A 56 5.43 1.66 4.49
CA GLN A 56 6.03 0.54 3.75
C GLN A 56 5.97 0.78 2.23
N LEU A 57 4.82 1.21 1.73
CA LEU A 57 4.62 1.45 0.30
C LEU A 57 5.54 2.54 -0.25
N VAL A 58 5.71 3.64 0.47
CA VAL A 58 6.54 4.78 0.06
C VAL A 58 8.02 4.44 0.17
N GLU A 59 8.46 3.90 1.30
CA GLU A 59 9.87 3.67 1.64
C GLU A 59 10.40 2.37 1.01
N GLN A 60 9.65 1.27 1.12
CA GLN A 60 10.10 -0.07 0.74
C GLN A 60 9.57 -0.52 -0.62
N LYS A 61 8.76 0.33 -1.29
CA LYS A 61 8.16 0.04 -2.60
C LYS A 61 7.29 -1.22 -2.60
N GLY A 62 6.55 -1.41 -1.51
CA GLY A 62 5.73 -2.59 -1.30
C GLY A 62 5.19 -2.65 0.13
N PHE A 63 4.48 -3.72 0.46
CA PHE A 63 4.03 -3.96 1.84
C PHE A 63 3.85 -5.45 2.08
N TYR A 64 3.85 -5.83 3.35
CA TYR A 64 3.50 -7.19 3.75
C TYR A 64 2.01 -7.45 3.62
N SER A 65 1.65 -8.63 3.12
CA SER A 65 0.26 -9.03 2.98
C SER A 65 -0.40 -9.25 4.34
N LEU A 66 -1.51 -8.54 4.60
CA LEU A 66 -2.35 -8.80 5.77
C LEU A 66 -3.10 -10.13 5.70
N THR A 67 -3.17 -10.78 4.54
CA THR A 67 -3.87 -12.07 4.36
C THR A 67 -2.93 -13.27 4.31
N LYS A 68 -1.67 -13.05 3.94
CA LYS A 68 -0.61 -14.08 3.87
C LYS A 68 0.63 -13.59 4.64
N PRO A 69 0.69 -13.84 5.95
CA PRO A 69 1.81 -13.40 6.78
C PRO A 69 3.15 -13.88 6.22
N GLY A 70 4.13 -12.97 6.16
CA GLY A 70 5.47 -13.25 5.62
C GLY A 70 5.63 -12.96 4.12
N ASP A 71 4.54 -12.83 3.37
CA ASP A 71 4.62 -12.46 1.94
C ASP A 71 4.75 -10.94 1.79
N PHE A 72 5.90 -10.49 1.27
CA PHE A 72 6.10 -9.11 0.84
C PHE A 72 5.70 -8.93 -0.62
N LEU A 73 4.81 -7.97 -0.88
CA LEU A 73 4.33 -7.61 -2.22
C LEU A 73 5.09 -6.37 -2.71
N ASN A 74 5.85 -6.50 -3.79
CA ASN A 74 6.54 -5.38 -4.42
C ASN A 74 5.56 -4.64 -5.34
N ILE A 75 5.42 -3.32 -5.19
CA ILE A 75 4.58 -2.48 -6.05
C ILE A 75 5.47 -1.51 -6.81
N ILE A 76 5.49 -1.63 -8.14
CA ILE A 76 6.31 -0.81 -9.03
C ILE A 76 5.49 0.24 -9.78
N ASP A 77 6.19 1.19 -10.41
CA ASP A 77 5.60 2.26 -11.23
C ASP A 77 4.62 3.18 -10.48
N LEU A 78 4.86 3.36 -9.18
CA LEU A 78 4.12 4.28 -8.32
C LEU A 78 4.76 5.67 -8.26
N GLN A 79 3.89 6.67 -8.13
CA GLN A 79 4.19 8.05 -7.79
C GLN A 79 3.29 8.46 -6.63
N PHE A 80 3.78 9.35 -5.77
CA PHE A 80 3.06 9.82 -4.59
C PHE A 80 2.91 11.34 -4.67
N LEU A 81 1.74 11.84 -4.30
CA LEU A 81 1.41 13.26 -4.22
C LEU A 81 0.79 13.57 -2.86
#